data_AF-A0A2T6GMG6-F1
#
_entry.id   AF-A0A2T6GMG6-F1
#
_cell.length_a   1.000
_cell.length_b   1.000
_cell.length_c   1.000
_cell.angle_alpha   90.00
_cell.angle_beta   90.00
_cell.angle_gamma   90.00
#
_symmetry.space_group_name_H-M   'P 1'
#
loop_
_entity.id
_entity.type
_entity.pdbx_description
1 polymer ?
#
loop_
_entity_poly.entity_id
_entity_poly.type
_entity_poly.pdbx_seq_one_letter_code
_entity_poly.pdbx_strand_id
1 'polypeptide(L)'
;MDKAEADRHDKMLELAELLAQVLQKAVPSLSEQQVEEAGIYMAKNRDVFAKAFKSQPDALSELLSAPAPVVEAVEAQQPAEAEAPAKPAKAAKAAK
;
A
#
# COMPACT_ATOMS: atom_id res chain seq x y z
N MET A 1 13.60 -18.52 -12.51
CA MET A 1 12.84 -17.76 -11.51
C MET A 1 13.51 -17.98 -10.19
N ASP A 2 14.07 -16.91 -9.65
CA ASP A 2 15.15 -16.90 -8.68
C ASP A 2 14.66 -17.18 -7.26
N LYS A 3 15.05 -18.34 -6.74
CA LYS A 3 14.76 -18.78 -5.37
C LYS A 3 15.24 -17.75 -4.33
N ALA A 4 16.40 -17.13 -4.59
CA ALA A 4 17.00 -16.14 -3.71
C ALA A 4 16.22 -14.81 -3.64
N GLU A 5 15.55 -14.41 -4.72
CA GLU A 5 14.70 -13.22 -4.71
C GLU A 5 13.41 -13.47 -3.92
N ALA A 6 12.83 -14.66 -4.07
CA ALA A 6 11.69 -15.09 -3.26
C ALA A 6 12.03 -15.13 -1.76
N ASP A 7 13.17 -15.73 -1.38
CA ASP A 7 13.64 -15.77 0.02
C ASP A 7 13.82 -14.37 0.63
N ARG A 8 14.25 -13.38 -0.16
CA ARG A 8 14.38 -11.99 0.29
C ARG A 8 13.02 -11.33 0.46
N HIS A 9 12.11 -11.59 -0.45
CA HIS A 9 10.75 -11.07 -0.40
C HIS A 9 9.98 -11.64 0.79
N ASP A 10 10.08 -12.94 1.05
CA ASP A 10 9.42 -13.59 2.20
C ASP A 10 9.91 -13.00 3.53
N LYS A 11 11.23 -12.82 3.67
CA LYS A 11 11.82 -12.17 4.86
C LYS A 11 11.41 -10.71 5.02
N MET A 12 11.13 -10.01 3.92
CA MET A 12 10.63 -8.64 3.98
C MET A 12 9.19 -8.62 4.49
N LEU A 13 8.33 -9.51 3.99
CA LEU A 13 6.94 -9.61 4.43
C LEU A 13 6.83 -10.02 5.91
N GLU A 14 7.62 -11.00 6.33
CA GLU A 14 7.68 -11.43 7.74
C GLU A 14 8.08 -10.27 8.67
N LEU A 15 9.06 -9.47 8.27
CA LEU A 15 9.47 -8.30 9.04
C LEU A 15 8.39 -7.22 9.10
N ALA A 16 7.70 -6.96 7.99
CA ALA A 16 6.63 -5.97 7.93
C ALA A 16 5.50 -6.30 8.89
N GLU A 17 5.10 -7.57 8.94
CA GLU A 17 4.04 -8.06 9.84
C GLU A 17 4.43 -7.89 11.31
N LEU A 18 5.67 -8.26 11.68
CA LEU A 18 6.16 -8.07 13.05
C LEU A 18 6.22 -6.58 13.42
N LEU A 19 6.66 -5.72 12.52
CA LEU A 19 6.70 -4.28 12.74
C LEU A 19 5.29 -3.70 12.93
N ALA A 20 4.33 -4.09 12.09
CA ALA A 20 2.94 -3.67 12.22
C ALA A 20 2.35 -4.06 13.58
N GLN A 21 2.59 -5.30 14.03
CA GLN A 21 2.16 -5.77 15.36
C GLN A 21 2.78 -4.96 16.50
N VAL A 22 4.08 -4.65 16.40
CA VAL A 22 4.77 -3.83 17.42
C VAL A 22 4.23 -2.40 17.43
N LEU A 23 4.03 -1.80 16.26
CA LEU A 23 3.50 -0.44 16.12
C LEU A 23 2.07 -0.34 16.66
N GLN A 24 1.21 -1.32 16.37
CA GLN A 24 -0.17 -1.35 16.88
C GLN A 24 -0.21 -1.43 18.40
N LYS A 25 0.71 -2.21 19.00
CA LYS A 25 0.84 -2.32 20.46
C LYS A 25 1.41 -1.06 21.09
N ALA A 26 2.41 -0.45 20.46
CA ALA A 26 3.10 0.73 20.98
C ALA A 26 2.27 2.01 20.82
N VAL A 27 1.50 2.11 19.74
CA VAL A 27 0.68 3.28 19.39
C VAL A 27 -0.74 2.82 19.03
N PRO A 28 -1.60 2.56 20.05
CA PRO A 28 -2.96 2.04 19.83
C PRO A 28 -3.90 2.98 19.06
N SER A 29 -3.50 4.24 18.87
CA SER A 29 -4.25 5.22 18.09
C SER A 29 -4.07 5.09 16.58
N LEU A 30 -3.09 4.30 16.12
CA LEU A 30 -2.94 3.98 14.70
C LEU A 30 -3.98 2.93 14.28
N SER A 31 -4.51 3.08 13.07
CA SER A 31 -5.38 2.07 12.46
C SER A 31 -4.55 0.89 11.93
N GLU A 32 -5.18 -0.28 11.79
CA GLU A 32 -4.55 -1.47 11.18
C GLU A 32 -3.93 -1.17 9.82
N GLN A 33 -4.63 -0.40 8.97
CA GLN A 33 -4.11 0.00 7.67
C GLN A 33 -2.84 0.88 7.79
N GLN A 34 -2.80 1.81 8.75
CA GLN A 34 -1.63 2.67 8.96
C GLN A 34 -0.42 1.90 9.44
N VAL A 35 -0.60 0.96 10.37
CA VAL A 35 0.53 0.14 10.85
C VAL A 35 1.01 -0.85 9.80
N GLU A 36 0.11 -1.36 8.96
CA GLU A 36 0.47 -2.23 7.84
C GLU A 36 1.26 -1.45 6.77
N GLU A 37 0.78 -0.28 6.35
CA GLU A 37 1.49 0.61 5.43
C GLU A 37 2.87 1.02 5.97
N ALA A 38 2.94 1.40 7.26
CA ALA A 38 4.20 1.75 7.91
C ALA A 38 5.15 0.56 8.01
N GLY A 39 4.65 -0.63 8.39
CA GLY A 39 5.44 -1.85 8.50
C GLY A 39 6.05 -2.26 7.16
N ILE A 40 5.26 -2.23 6.08
CA ILE A 40 5.72 -2.53 4.73
C ILE A 40 6.75 -1.51 4.26
N TYR A 41 6.51 -0.22 4.50
CA TYR A 41 7.47 0.84 4.14
C TYR A 41 8.82 0.65 4.86
N MET A 42 8.79 0.35 6.15
CA MET A 42 10.00 0.11 6.95
C MET A 42 10.73 -1.16 6.50
N ALA A 43 10.00 -2.23 6.17
CA ALA A 43 10.59 -3.48 5.71
C ALA A 43 11.25 -3.35 4.33
N LYS A 44 10.63 -2.62 3.40
CA LYS A 44 11.22 -2.30 2.07
C LYS A 44 12.53 -1.52 2.19
N ASN A 45 12.63 -0.66 3.20
CA ASN A 45 13.79 0.19 3.46
C ASN A 45 14.64 -0.31 4.64
N ARG A 46 14.55 -1.61 4.96
CA ARG A 46 15.15 -2.21 6.17
C ARG A 46 16.62 -1.83 6.33
N ASP A 47 17.38 -1.78 5.25
CA ASP A 47 18.82 -1.48 5.31
C ASP A 47 19.10 -0.05 5.77
N VAL A 48 18.28 0.92 5.35
CA VAL A 48 18.39 2.32 5.76
C VAL A 48 17.97 2.48 7.23
N PHE A 49 16.85 1.87 7.61
CA PHE A 49 16.40 1.83 8.99
C PHE A 49 17.42 1.15 9.91
N ALA A 50 18.04 0.04 9.48
CA ALA A 50 19.06 -0.66 10.25
C ALA A 50 20.31 0.20 10.49
N LYS A 51 20.76 0.95 9.48
CA LYS A 51 21.87 1.92 9.64
C LYS A 51 21.49 3.03 10.63
N ALA A 52 20.27 3.56 10.50
CA ALA A 52 19.73 4.58 11.39
C ALA A 52 19.71 4.11 12.85
N PHE A 53 19.15 2.94 13.13
CA PHE A 53 19.09 2.37 14.48
C PHE A 53 20.45 1.95 15.04
N LYS A 54 21.44 1.65 14.18
CA LYS A 54 22.76 1.21 14.64
C LYS A 54 23.57 2.34 15.27
N SER A 55 23.64 3.52 14.61
CA SER A 55 24.30 4.76 15.09
C SER A 55 24.29 5.89 14.04
N GLN A 56 23.62 5.73 12.89
CA GLN A 56 23.70 6.69 11.79
C GLN A 56 22.34 7.27 11.44
N PRO A 57 21.75 8.14 12.28
CA PRO A 57 20.42 8.70 12.03
C PRO A 57 20.35 9.46 10.70
N ASP A 58 21.47 10.03 10.23
CA ASP A 58 21.58 10.71 8.93
C ASP A 58 21.29 9.78 7.74
N ALA A 59 21.36 8.45 7.90
CA ALA A 59 20.96 7.52 6.85
C ALA A 59 19.48 7.72 6.44
N LEU A 60 18.63 8.20 7.35
CA LEU A 60 17.23 8.51 7.03
C LEU A 60 17.08 9.65 6.02
N SER A 61 18.11 10.49 5.83
CA SER A 61 18.11 11.53 4.79
C SER A 61 17.96 10.95 3.38
N GLU A 62 18.39 9.71 3.15
CA GLU A 62 18.16 9.00 1.90
C GLU A 62 16.65 8.83 1.62
N LEU A 63 15.86 8.54 2.65
CA LEU A 63 14.41 8.35 2.53
C LEU A 63 13.64 9.68 2.44
N LEU A 64 14.18 10.75 3.04
CA LEU A 64 13.60 12.09 2.98
C LEU A 64 13.80 12.76 1.62
N SER A 65 14.90 12.42 0.93
CA SER A 65 15.23 12.95 -0.38
C SER A 65 14.72 12.10 -1.53
N ALA A 66 14.33 10.84 -1.27
CA ALA A 66 13.66 10.00 -2.24
C ALA A 66 12.23 10.51 -2.48
N PRO A 67 11.75 10.56 -3.73
CA PRO A 67 10.34 10.82 -3.97
C PRO A 67 9.53 9.74 -3.24
N ALA A 68 8.47 10.16 -2.52
CA ALA A 68 7.58 9.24 -1.82
C ALA A 68 7.21 8.08 -2.76
N PRO A 69 7.23 6.82 -2.29
CA PRO A 69 6.85 5.70 -3.14
C PRO A 69 5.42 6.00 -3.59
N VAL A 70 5.27 6.29 -4.89
CA VAL A 70 3.97 6.23 -5.53
C VAL A 70 3.46 4.84 -5.20
N VAL A 71 2.38 4.80 -4.43
CA VAL A 71 1.57 3.61 -4.26
C VAL A 71 1.23 3.16 -5.66
N GLU A 72 2.03 2.24 -6.20
CA GLU A 72 1.70 1.51 -7.41
C GLU A 72 0.51 0.66 -6.99
N ALA A 73 -0.66 1.28 -7.14
CA ALA A 73 -1.93 0.61 -7.15
C ALA A 73 -1.70 -0.63 -8.01
N VAL A 74 -1.83 -1.80 -7.37
CA VAL A 74 -2.10 -3.04 -8.08
C VAL A 74 -3.45 -2.84 -8.77
N GLU A 75 -3.34 -2.19 -9.93
CA GLU A 75 -4.37 -1.99 -10.91
C GLU A 75 -4.61 -3.37 -11.53
N ALA A 76 -5.40 -4.18 -10.83
CA ALA A 76 -6.19 -5.20 -11.49
C ALA A 76 -7.27 -4.46 -12.31
N GLN A 77 -6.86 -3.96 -13.48
CA GLN A 77 -7.76 -3.58 -14.55
C GLN A 77 -8.64 -4.79 -14.90
N GLN A 78 -9.96 -4.60 -14.93
CA GLN A 78 -10.71 -4.85 -16.16
C GLN A 78 -11.92 -3.91 -16.25
N PRO A 79 -12.32 -3.53 -17.47
CA PRO A 79 -12.66 -2.16 -17.80
C PRO A 79 -14.17 -1.93 -17.92
N ALA A 80 -14.57 -0.68 -17.69
CA ALA A 80 -15.85 -0.18 -18.16
C ALA A 80 -15.83 -0.06 -19.70
N GLU A 81 -16.74 -0.75 -20.37
CA GLU A 81 -17.14 -0.42 -21.74
C GLU A 81 -18.52 0.25 -21.65
N ALA A 82 -18.60 1.48 -22.15
CA ALA A 82 -19.78 2.32 -22.15
C ALA A 82 -20.06 2.80 -23.58
N GLU A 83 -21.26 2.57 -24.10
CA GLU A 83 -21.97 3.42 -25.09
C GLU A 83 -23.42 2.89 -25.24
N ALA A 84 -24.47 3.44 -24.61
CA ALA A 84 -25.35 4.57 -25.00
C ALA A 84 -26.20 4.36 -26.29
N PRO A 85 -27.27 5.14 -26.57
CA PRO A 85 -28.58 5.24 -25.90
C PRO A 85 -29.77 5.01 -26.88
N ALA A 86 -31.00 4.69 -26.42
CA ALA A 86 -32.20 4.74 -27.28
C ALA A 86 -33.53 5.05 -26.56
N LYS A 87 -33.91 6.34 -26.65
CA LYS A 87 -35.24 6.95 -26.81
C LYS A 87 -36.35 6.78 -25.71
N PRO A 88 -37.09 7.87 -25.41
CA PRO A 88 -38.15 7.88 -24.40
C PRO A 88 -39.48 7.36 -24.97
N ALA A 89 -40.13 6.44 -24.25
CA ALA A 89 -41.49 6.01 -24.54
C ALA A 89 -42.49 7.08 -24.06
N LYS A 90 -43.24 7.66 -25.00
CA LYS A 90 -44.40 8.53 -24.74
C LYS A 90 -45.68 7.69 -24.77
N ALA A 91 -46.61 8.08 -23.90
CA ALA A 91 -48.06 7.80 -23.88
C ALA A 91 -48.55 6.56 -23.10
N ALA A 92 -48.92 6.80 -21.84
CA ALA A 92 -50.15 6.23 -21.28
C ALA A 92 -51.02 7.39 -20.76
N LYS A 93 -52.06 7.73 -21.52
CA LYS A 93 -53.19 8.55 -21.06
C LYS A 93 -54.39 7.62 -21.00
N ALA A 94 -54.85 7.29 -19.79
CA ALA A 94 -56.21 6.85 -19.50
C ALA A 94 -56.43 6.80 -17.98
N ALA A 95 -56.96 7.87 -17.39
CA ALA A 95 -57.93 7.79 -16.29
C ALA A 95 -58.37 9.21 -15.89
N LYS A 96 -59.67 9.45 -16.10
CA LYS A 96 -60.52 10.55 -15.62
C LYS A 96 -60.51 11.87 -16.39
#